data_AF-A0A376ZY70-F1
#
_entry.id   AF-A0A376ZY70-F1
#
_cell.length_a   1.000
_cell.length_b   1.000
_cell.length_c   1.000
_cell.angle_alpha   90.00
_cell.angle_beta   90.00
_cell.angle_gamma   90.00
#
_symmetry.space_group_name_H-M   'P 1'
#
loop_
_entity.id
_entity.type
_entity.pdbx_description
1 polymer ?
#
loop_
_entity_poly.entity_id
_entity_poly.type
_entity_poly.pdbx_seq_one_letter_code
_entity_poly.pdbx_strand_id
1 'polypeptide(L)'
;MFALCDVNAFYASCETVFRPDLWGKPVVVLSNNDGCVIARNAEAKALGVKMGDPWFKQKDLFRRCGVVCFSSNYELYADMSNRVMSTLEELSPRVEIYSIDEHSAI
;
A
#
# COMPACT_ATOMS: atom_id res chain seq x y z
N MET A 1 1.25 -0.85 -28.41
CA MET A 1 2.35 -1.20 -27.49
C MET A 1 1.71 -1.30 -26.13
N PHE A 2 1.93 -2.36 -25.36
CA PHE A 2 1.23 -2.52 -24.07
C PHE A 2 2.14 -2.07 -22.92
N ALA A 3 1.57 -1.40 -21.92
CA ALA A 3 2.25 -1.03 -20.68
C ALA A 3 1.44 -1.50 -19.46
N LEU A 4 2.11 -2.14 -18.50
CA LEU A 4 1.53 -2.54 -17.22
C LEU A 4 2.01 -1.56 -16.14
N CYS A 5 1.07 -0.99 -15.40
CA CYS A 5 1.33 -0.06 -14.30
C CYS A 5 0.89 -0.69 -12.97
N ASP A 6 1.87 -1.03 -12.12
CA ASP A 6 1.70 -1.56 -10.77
C ASP A 6 2.21 -0.54 -9.73
N VAL A 7 1.38 -0.19 -8.76
CA VAL A 7 1.77 0.77 -7.72
C VAL A 7 2.40 0.06 -6.53
N ASN A 8 3.70 0.30 -6.34
CA ASN A 8 4.48 -0.28 -5.25
C ASN A 8 3.84 -0.06 -3.87
N ALA A 9 3.56 -1.17 -3.18
CA ALA A 9 3.05 -1.19 -1.81
C ALA A 9 1.83 -0.26 -1.61
N PHE A 10 0.90 -0.27 -2.56
CA PHE A 10 -0.16 0.72 -2.74
C PHE A 10 -0.80 1.25 -1.45
N TYR A 11 -1.34 0.39 -0.57
CA TYR A 11 -1.98 0.87 0.67
C TYR A 11 -1.00 1.56 1.62
N ALA A 12 0.21 1.02 1.80
CA ALA A 12 1.23 1.68 2.62
C ALA A 12 1.69 3.01 2.01
N SER A 13 1.74 3.09 0.67
CA SER A 13 2.03 4.32 -0.07
C SER A 13 0.92 5.37 0.09
N CYS A 14 -0.35 4.97 0.07
CA CYS A 14 -1.49 5.86 0.32
C CYS A 14 -1.44 6.50 1.71
N GLU A 15 -1.06 5.73 2.74
CA GLU A 15 -0.93 6.24 4.12
C GLU A 15 0.26 7.19 4.30
N THR A 16 1.29 7.09 3.44
CA THR A 16 2.57 7.80 3.60
C THR A 16 2.76 8.97 2.65
N VAL A 17 2.04 9.02 1.53
CA VAL A 17 2.23 10.03 0.46
C VAL A 17 2.11 11.47 0.97
N PHE A 18 1.24 11.72 1.95
CA PHE A 18 1.03 13.04 2.56
C PHE A 18 1.65 13.18 3.96
N ARG A 19 2.53 12.26 4.36
CA ARG A 19 3.10 12.17 5.71
C ARG A 19 4.64 12.18 5.68
N PRO A 20 5.27 13.36 5.52
CA PRO A 20 6.74 13.48 5.52
C PRO A 20 7.39 12.96 6.80
N ASP A 21 6.68 12.99 7.92
CA ASP A 21 7.12 12.45 9.20
C ASP A 21 7.29 10.92 9.21
N LEU A 22 6.79 10.22 8.20
CA LEU A 22 6.90 8.77 8.03
C LEU A 22 7.97 8.33 7.03
N TRP A 23 8.69 9.27 6.42
CA TRP A 23 9.74 8.94 5.46
C TRP A 23 10.88 8.15 6.11
N GLY A 24 11.27 7.05 5.46
CA GLY A 24 12.30 6.13 5.96
C GLY A 24 11.87 5.31 7.19
N LYS A 25 10.59 5.36 7.59
CA LYS A 25 10.08 4.54 8.69
C LYS A 25 9.43 3.26 8.18
N PRO A 26 9.50 2.14 8.92
CA PRO A 26 8.75 0.94 8.60
C PRO A 26 7.25 1.14 8.82
N VAL A 27 6.47 0.98 7.75
CA VAL A 27 5.02 1.17 7.73
C VAL A 27 4.32 -0.08 7.25
N VAL A 28 3.24 -0.45 7.96
CA VAL A 28 2.36 -1.56 7.59
C VAL A 28 0.90 -1.14 7.66
N VAL A 29 0.08 -1.74 6.81
CA VAL A 29 -1.38 -1.64 6.85
C VAL A 29 -1.95 -2.99 7.25
N LEU A 30 -2.89 -2.98 8.19
CA LEU A 30 -3.56 -4.15 8.72
C LEU A 30 -4.93 -4.35 8.06
N SER A 31 -5.40 -5.59 8.03
CA SER A 31 -6.74 -5.96 7.56
C SER A 31 -7.84 -5.40 8.47
N ASN A 32 -9.10 -5.59 8.06
CA ASN A 32 -10.26 -5.44 8.94
C ASN A 32 -10.02 -6.08 10.31
N ASN A 33 -10.44 -5.37 11.36
CA ASN A 33 -10.23 -5.71 12.77
C ASN A 33 -8.75 -5.88 13.17
N ASP A 34 -7.82 -5.29 12.43
CA ASP A 34 -6.38 -5.31 12.68
C ASP A 34 -5.79 -6.74 12.81
N GLY A 35 -6.38 -7.69 12.08
CA GLY A 35 -6.03 -9.11 12.19
C GLY A 35 -4.64 -9.44 11.65
N CYS A 36 -4.38 -9.08 10.40
CA CYS A 36 -3.16 -9.45 9.68
C CYS A 36 -2.57 -8.28 8.89
N VAL A 37 -1.28 -8.33 8.61
CA VAL A 37 -0.60 -7.39 7.72
C VAL A 37 -1.02 -7.63 6.27
N ILE A 38 -1.60 -6.62 5.62
CA ILE A 38 -2.05 -6.67 4.22
C ILE A 38 -1.25 -5.77 3.28
N ALA A 39 -0.50 -4.81 3.80
CA ALA A 39 0.50 -4.07 3.04
C ALA A 39 1.69 -3.68 3.91
N ARG A 40 2.85 -3.49 3.29
CA ARG A 40 4.12 -3.20 3.96
C ARG A 40 5.08 -2.50 2.99
N ASN A 41 5.68 -1.41 3.43
CA ASN A 41 6.69 -0.69 2.65
C ASN A 41 8.06 -1.42 2.66
N ALA A 42 9.05 -0.87 1.97
CA ALA A 42 10.36 -1.49 1.82
C ALA A 42 11.08 -1.64 3.18
N GLU A 43 10.98 -0.63 4.03
CA GLU A 43 11.56 -0.59 5.37
C GLU A 43 10.95 -1.69 6.26
N ALA A 44 9.62 -1.88 6.23
CA ALA A 44 8.97 -2.97 6.95
C ALA A 44 9.35 -4.35 6.39
N LYS A 45 9.52 -4.49 5.07
CA LYS A 45 10.01 -5.74 4.45
C LYS A 45 11.44 -6.08 4.91
N ALA A 46 12.31 -5.08 5.05
CA ALA A 46 13.69 -5.25 5.52
C ALA A 46 13.77 -5.75 6.98
N LEU A 47 12.74 -5.45 7.79
CA LEU A 47 12.60 -5.98 9.16
C LEU A 47 12.07 -7.43 9.22
N GLY A 48 11.80 -8.05 8.06
CA GLY A 48 11.33 -9.43 7.97
C GLY A 48 9.83 -9.61 8.19
N VAL A 49 9.04 -8.52 8.27
CA VAL A 49 7.58 -8.57 8.37
C VAL A 49 7.02 -9.22 7.12
N LYS A 50 6.24 -10.29 7.22
CA LYS A 50 5.67 -11.01 6.05
C LYS A 50 4.24 -10.58 5.75
N MET A 51 3.80 -10.83 4.51
CA MET A 51 2.41 -10.61 4.13
C MET A 51 1.53 -11.66 4.81
N GLY A 52 0.38 -11.25 5.32
CA GLY A 52 -0.54 -12.13 6.03
C GLY A 52 -0.10 -12.48 7.46
N ASP A 53 1.01 -11.92 7.95
CA ASP A 53 1.43 -12.12 9.33
C ASP A 53 0.36 -11.60 10.30
N PRO A 54 -0.08 -12.42 11.27
CA PRO A 54 -1.04 -11.96 12.27
C PRO A 54 -0.42 -10.89 13.16
N TRP A 55 -1.10 -9.75 13.31
CA TRP A 55 -0.60 -8.60 14.07
C TRP A 55 -0.25 -8.98 15.52
N PHE A 56 -1.08 -9.81 16.16
CA PHE A 56 -0.88 -10.21 17.55
C PHE A 56 0.44 -10.97 17.78
N LYS A 57 0.94 -11.69 16.76
CA LYS A 57 2.24 -12.39 16.83
C LYS A 57 3.42 -11.46 16.62
N GLN A 58 3.22 -10.36 15.89
CA GLN A 58 4.26 -9.41 15.51
C GLN A 58 4.33 -8.17 16.42
N LYS A 59 3.38 -8.01 17.35
CA LYS A 59 3.23 -6.82 18.20
C LYS A 59 4.51 -6.40 18.92
N ASP A 60 5.28 -7.36 19.44
CA ASP A 60 6.54 -7.06 20.15
C ASP A 60 7.65 -6.63 19.20
N LEU A 61 7.74 -7.26 18.01
CA LEU A 61 8.67 -6.85 16.97
C LEU A 61 8.35 -5.41 16.52
N PHE A 62 7.07 -5.13 16.27
CA PHE A 62 6.61 -3.83 15.80
C PHE A 62 6.94 -2.72 16.80
N ARG A 63 6.71 -2.98 18.09
CA ARG A 63 7.07 -2.04 19.16
C ARG A 63 8.58 -1.81 19.26
N ARG A 64 9.40 -2.88 19.19
CA ARG A 64 10.86 -2.76 19.30
C ARG A 64 11.48 -2.01 18.12
N CYS A 65 10.96 -2.23 16.92
CA CYS A 65 11.50 -1.65 15.69
C CYS A 65 10.81 -0.33 15.28
N GLY A 66 9.84 0.15 16.06
CA GLY A 66 9.12 1.39 15.76
C GLY A 66 8.27 1.32 14.48
N VAL A 67 7.69 0.15 14.20
CA VAL A 67 6.79 -0.05 13.05
C VAL A 67 5.50 0.74 13.26
N VAL A 68 5.16 1.58 12.29
CA VAL A 68 3.92 2.33 12.27
C VAL A 68 2.84 1.48 11.60
N CYS A 69 1.77 1.22 12.32
CA CYS A 69 0.65 0.41 11.83
C CYS A 69 -0.57 1.30 11.56
N PHE A 70 -1.20 1.10 10.41
CA PHE A 70 -2.50 1.69 10.08
C PHE A 70 -3.55 0.59 9.94
N SER A 71 -4.76 0.85 10.43
CA SER A 71 -5.93 0.05 10.06
C SER A 71 -6.31 0.36 8.61
N SER A 72 -6.85 -0.62 7.89
CA SER A 72 -7.25 -0.44 6.50
C SER A 72 -8.28 0.67 6.31
N ASN A 73 -7.96 1.67 5.49
CA ASN A 73 -8.85 2.75 5.06
C ASN A 73 -9.21 2.61 3.57
N TYR A 74 -10.20 1.77 3.28
CA TYR A 74 -10.57 1.47 1.89
C TYR A 74 -11.15 2.65 1.12
N GLU A 75 -11.76 3.63 1.80
CA GLU A 75 -12.26 4.85 1.14
C GLU A 75 -11.10 5.69 0.60
N LEU A 76 -10.06 5.88 1.42
CA LEU A 76 -8.82 6.54 0.99
C LEU A 76 -8.17 5.80 -0.18
N TYR A 77 -8.06 4.46 -0.09
CA TYR A 77 -7.40 3.67 -1.12
C TYR A 77 -8.16 3.72 -2.45
N ALA A 78 -9.50 3.73 -2.41
CA ALA A 78 -10.33 3.87 -3.60
C ALA A 78 -10.19 5.27 -4.23
N ASP A 79 -10.21 6.34 -3.43
CA ASP A 79 -9.99 7.71 -3.93
C ASP A 79 -8.60 7.87 -4.57
N MET A 80 -7.56 7.34 -3.93
CA MET A 80 -6.20 7.38 -4.46
C MET A 80 -6.06 6.58 -5.77
N SER A 81 -6.68 5.40 -5.86
CA SER A 81 -6.67 4.58 -7.08
C SER A 81 -7.37 5.28 -8.24
N ASN A 82 -8.54 5.88 -8.00
CA ASN A 82 -9.25 6.66 -9.01
C ASN A 82 -8.41 7.82 -9.56
N ARG A 83 -7.63 8.51 -8.71
CA ARG A 83 -6.73 9.59 -9.15
C ARG A 83 -5.58 9.09 -10.02
N VAL A 84 -4.99 7.94 -9.67
CA VAL A 84 -3.97 7.27 -10.51
C VAL A 84 -4.58 6.95 -11.86
N MET A 85 -5.80 6.43 -11.87
CA MET A 85 -6.52 6.06 -13.09
C MET A 85 -6.81 7.25 -14.01
N SER A 86 -7.38 8.33 -13.47
CA SER A 86 -7.64 9.53 -14.27
C SER A 86 -6.36 10.08 -14.90
N THR A 87 -5.22 9.97 -14.21
CA THR A 87 -3.92 10.40 -14.76
C THR A 87 -3.44 9.47 -15.90
N LEU A 88 -3.66 8.15 -15.79
CA LEU A 88 -3.28 7.20 -16.83
C LEU A 88 -4.16 7.34 -18.09
N GLU A 89 -5.44 7.64 -17.93
CA GLU A 89 -6.38 7.88 -19.04
C GLU A 89 -6.01 9.10 -19.88
N GLU A 90 -5.35 10.11 -19.30
CA GLU A 90 -4.82 11.25 -20.06
C GLU A 90 -3.64 10.87 -20.96
N LEU A 91 -2.91 9.81 -20.61
CA LEU A 91 -1.67 9.40 -21.28
C LEU A 91 -1.88 8.26 -22.29
N SER A 92 -3.01 7.56 -22.22
CA SER A 92 -3.31 6.39 -23.05
C SER A 92 -4.75 6.43 -23.58
N PRO A 93 -4.97 6.16 -24.88
CA PRO A 93 -6.31 6.13 -25.46
C PRO A 93 -7.19 5.00 -24.91
N ARG A 94 -6.60 3.96 -24.31
CA ARG A 94 -7.31 2.87 -23.63
C ARG A 94 -6.56 2.44 -22.37
N VAL A 95 -7.30 2.33 -21.26
CA VAL A 95 -6.83 1.79 -19.99
C VAL A 95 -7.83 0.74 -19.50
N GLU A 96 -7.34 -0.42 -19.08
CA GLU A 96 -8.13 -1.48 -18.47
C GLU A 96 -7.71 -1.65 -17.01
N ILE A 97 -8.69 -1.60 -16.10
CA ILE A 97 -8.49 -1.74 -14.65
C ILE A 97 -8.49 -3.23 -14.31
N TYR A 98 -7.39 -3.73 -13.75
CA TYR A 98 -7.29 -5.12 -13.28
C TYR A 98 -7.58 -5.24 -11.79
N SER A 99 -7.02 -4.33 -10.99
CA SER A 99 -7.27 -4.23 -9.54
C SER A 99 -7.14 -2.76 -9.09
N ILE A 100 -7.24 -2.52 -7.79
CA ILE A 100 -7.07 -1.18 -7.21
C ILE A 100 -5.65 -0.61 -7.40
N ASP A 101 -4.66 -1.49 -7.57
CA ASP A 101 -3.24 -1.17 -7.68
C ASP A 101 -2.60 -1.57 -9.03
N GLU A 102 -3.32 -2.27 -9.91
CA GLU A 102 -2.81 -2.82 -11.19
C GLU A 102 -3.67 -2.40 -12.40
N HIS A 103 -3.01 -1.84 -13.41
CA HIS A 103 -3.65 -1.26 -14.60
C HIS A 103 -2.88 -1.58 -15.89
N SER A 104 -3.60 -1.84 -16.98
CA SER A 104 -3.02 -2.07 -18.31
C SER A 104 -3.39 -0.94 -19.28
N ALA A 105 -2.40 -0.32 -19.93
CA ALA A 105 -2.58 0.69 -20.96
C ALA A 105 -2.25 0.13 -22.35
N ILE A 106 -3.05 0.50 -23.37
CA ILE A 106 -2.97 0.04 -24.77
C ILE A 106 -2.65 1.20 -25.72
#